data_AF-A0A6J4UCL7-F1
#
_entry.id   AF-A0A6J4UCL7-F1
#
_cell.length_a   1.000
_cell.length_b   1.000
_cell.length_c   1.000
_cell.angle_alpha   90.00
_cell.angle_beta   90.00
_cell.angle_gamma   90.00
#
_symmetry.space_group_name_H-M   'P 1'
#
loop_
_entity.id
_entity.type
_entity.pdbx_description
1 polymer ?
#
loop_
_entity_poly.entity_id
_entity_poly.type
_entity_poly.pdbx_seq_one_letter_code
_entity_poly.pdbx_strand_id
1 'polypeptide(L)'
;MDVDELIDEVIGREGGYSNHPADRGGPTRWGVTEAVARAHGFAGDMRSFPREEAVAIYRRIYWLRPGFDRVAELAPAIAAELFDTGVNMGPEVAAGFLQRALNALNRGGSDYADVPVAAASAMPPSPR
;
A
#
# COMPACT_ATOMS: atom_id res chain seq x y z
N MET A 1 -13.30 -10.09 -3.20
CA MET A 1 -11.86 -10.29 -3.03
C MET A 1 -11.53 -9.88 -1.61
N ASP A 2 -10.94 -10.78 -0.83
CA ASP A 2 -10.47 -10.49 0.52
C ASP A 2 -9.10 -9.79 0.45
N VAL A 3 -8.72 -9.07 1.51
CA VAL A 3 -7.40 -8.44 1.61
C VAL A 3 -6.26 -9.46 1.53
N ASP A 4 -6.47 -10.68 2.04
CA ASP A 4 -5.48 -11.75 1.91
C ASP A 4 -5.23 -12.12 0.45
N GLU A 5 -6.28 -12.18 -0.38
CA GLU A 5 -6.15 -12.44 -1.82
C GLU A 5 -5.41 -11.30 -2.53
N LEU A 6 -5.73 -10.05 -2.20
CA LEU A 6 -5.06 -8.86 -2.73
C LEU A 6 -3.55 -8.85 -2.41
N ILE A 7 -3.20 -9.13 -1.16
CA ILE A 7 -1.80 -9.17 -0.71
C ILE A 7 -1.07 -10.33 -1.40
N ASP A 8 -1.71 -11.50 -1.49
CA ASP A 8 -1.12 -12.67 -2.13
C ASP A 8 -0.88 -12.45 -3.62
N GLU A 9 -1.77 -11.73 -4.32
CA GLU A 9 -1.54 -11.35 -5.71
C GLU A 9 -0.35 -10.39 -5.87
N VAL A 10 -0.24 -9.37 -5.02
CA VAL A 10 0.88 -8.42 -5.06
C VAL A 10 2.20 -9.12 -4.79
N ILE A 11 2.29 -9.88 -3.70
CA ILE A 11 3.48 -10.66 -3.35
C ILE A 11 3.77 -11.73 -4.39
N GLY A 12 2.75 -12.34 -5.00
CA GLY A 12 2.93 -13.36 -6.03
C GLY A 12 3.54 -12.81 -7.33
N ARG A 13 3.30 -11.54 -7.65
CA ARG A 13 3.92 -10.85 -8.80
C ARG A 13 5.38 -10.49 -8.52
N GLU A 14 5.68 -10.08 -7.29
CA GLU A 14 7.02 -9.73 -6.83
C GLU A 14 7.76 -10.98 -6.36
N GLY A 15 8.57 -11.57 -7.23
CA GLY A 15 9.20 -12.86 -7.00
C GLY A 15 10.15 -12.98 -5.78
N GLY A 16 11.25 -13.69 -5.97
CA GLY A 16 12.20 -13.96 -4.90
C GLY A 16 13.06 -12.76 -4.49
N TYR A 17 14.20 -13.06 -3.88
CA TYR A 17 15.20 -12.05 -3.55
C TYR A 17 15.77 -11.40 -4.82
N SER A 18 15.87 -10.08 -4.83
CA SER A 18 16.58 -9.28 -5.82
C SER A 18 17.54 -8.30 -5.12
N ASN A 19 18.65 -7.98 -5.79
CA ASN A 19 19.60 -6.98 -5.33
C ASN A 19 20.44 -6.54 -6.54
N HIS A 20 19.91 -5.62 -7.35
CA HIS A 20 20.66 -5.09 -8.48
C HIS A 20 21.44 -3.83 -8.08
N PRO A 21 22.72 -3.68 -8.51
CA PRO A 21 23.54 -2.52 -8.19
C PRO A 21 22.97 -1.18 -8.69
N ALA A 22 22.05 -1.22 -9.66
CA ALA A 22 21.37 -0.04 -10.19
C ALA A 22 20.13 0.36 -9.38
N ASP A 23 19.66 -0.50 -8.48
CA ASP A 23 18.41 -0.28 -7.74
C ASP A 23 18.69 0.58 -6.51
N ARG A 24 18.01 1.72 -6.44
CA ARG A 24 18.12 2.65 -5.30
C ARG A 24 17.52 2.07 -4.02
N GLY A 25 16.68 1.04 -4.12
CA GLY A 25 15.99 0.39 -3.00
C GLY A 25 16.83 -0.65 -2.25
N GLY A 26 17.96 -1.08 -2.81
CA GLY A 26 18.80 -2.12 -2.21
C GLY A 26 18.16 -3.51 -2.22
N PRO A 27 18.65 -4.44 -1.38
CA PRO A 27 18.15 -5.81 -1.33
C PRO A 27 16.64 -5.84 -1.05
N THR A 28 15.90 -6.58 -1.87
CA THR A 28 14.43 -6.65 -1.83
C THR A 28 13.99 -8.10 -1.89
N ARG A 29 12.93 -8.45 -1.15
CA ARG A 29 12.28 -9.77 -1.26
C ARG A 29 10.79 -9.61 -0.96
N TRP A 30 9.92 -10.26 -1.75
CA TRP A 30 8.47 -10.12 -1.63
C TRP A 30 8.01 -8.65 -1.74
N GLY A 31 8.70 -7.84 -2.55
CA GLY A 31 8.46 -6.38 -2.65
C GLY A 31 8.92 -5.53 -1.49
N VAL A 32 9.43 -6.15 -0.41
CA VAL A 32 9.86 -5.41 0.77
C VAL A 32 11.36 -5.16 0.67
N THR A 33 11.75 -3.88 0.65
CA THR A 33 13.16 -3.48 0.71
C THR A 33 13.76 -3.79 2.08
N GLU A 34 15.09 -3.94 2.12
CA GLU A 34 15.82 -4.05 3.38
C GLU A 34 15.49 -2.91 4.33
N ALA A 35 15.42 -1.67 3.85
CA ALA A 35 15.09 -0.52 4.71
C ALA A 35 13.73 -0.67 5.40
N VAL A 36 12.70 -1.14 4.68
CA VAL A 36 11.37 -1.39 5.24
C VAL A 36 11.42 -2.58 6.20
N ALA A 37 12.06 -3.69 5.82
CA ALA A 37 12.19 -4.86 6.69
C ALA A 37 12.88 -4.50 8.03
N ARG A 38 13.96 -3.70 7.97
CA ARG A 38 14.70 -3.21 9.14
C ARG A 38 13.86 -2.29 10.01
N ALA A 39 13.11 -1.37 9.40
CA ALA A 39 12.17 -0.50 10.12
C ALA A 39 11.05 -1.30 10.83
N HIS A 40 10.78 -2.52 10.35
CA HIS A 40 9.81 -3.46 10.94
C HIS A 40 10.45 -4.52 11.84
N GLY A 41 11.74 -4.38 12.17
CA GLY A 41 12.42 -5.20 13.18
C GLY A 41 13.12 -6.45 12.64
N PHE A 42 13.08 -6.71 11.33
CA PHE A 42 13.83 -7.80 10.74
C PHE A 42 15.31 -7.45 10.68
N ALA A 43 16.16 -8.22 11.36
CA ALA A 43 17.62 -8.03 11.41
C ALA A 43 18.42 -9.10 10.63
N GLY A 44 17.74 -10.07 10.01
CA GLY A 44 18.38 -11.17 9.28
C GLY A 44 18.81 -10.81 7.86
N ASP A 45 19.35 -11.79 7.13
CA ASP A 45 19.64 -11.66 5.70
C ASP A 45 18.33 -11.54 4.90
N MET A 46 18.24 -10.58 3.97
CA MET A 46 17.04 -10.41 3.14
C MET A 46 16.70 -11.64 2.29
N ARG A 47 17.68 -12.51 1.98
CA ARG A 47 17.46 -13.82 1.34
C ARG A 47 16.66 -14.79 2.21
N SER A 48 16.62 -14.57 3.52
CA SER A 48 15.83 -15.34 4.48
C SER A 48 14.62 -14.56 5.01
N PHE A 49 14.28 -13.40 4.42
CA PHE A 49 13.13 -12.61 4.85
C PHE A 49 11.82 -13.40 4.69
N PRO A 50 11.05 -13.64 5.77
CA PRO A 50 9.85 -14.49 5.73
C PRO A 50 8.72 -13.86 4.91
N ARG A 51 7.95 -14.70 4.21
CA ARG A 51 6.78 -14.23 3.46
C ARG A 51 5.71 -13.68 4.41
N GLU A 52 5.56 -14.31 5.57
CA GLU A 52 4.58 -13.94 6.60
C GLU A 52 4.85 -12.53 7.14
N GLU A 53 6.13 -12.15 7.28
CA GLU A 53 6.50 -10.78 7.65
C GLU A 53 6.17 -9.79 6.54
N ALA A 54 6.40 -10.13 5.26
CA ALA A 54 5.98 -9.31 4.13
C ALA A 54 4.46 -9.09 4.11
N VAL A 55 3.67 -10.15 4.29
CA VAL A 55 2.20 -10.08 4.39
C VAL A 55 1.77 -9.16 5.53
N ALA A 56 2.40 -9.29 6.70
CA ALA A 56 2.10 -8.45 7.85
C ALA A 56 2.42 -6.97 7.58
N ILE A 57 3.53 -6.68 6.90
CA ILE A 57 3.91 -5.33 6.46
C ILE A 57 2.87 -4.78 5.48
N TYR A 58 2.51 -5.54 4.44
CA TYR A 58 1.53 -5.13 3.44
C TYR A 58 0.18 -4.78 4.08
N ARG A 59 -0.35 -5.69 4.90
CA ARG A 59 -1.60 -5.49 5.65
C ARG A 59 -1.52 -4.26 6.55
N ARG A 60 -0.40 -4.06 7.24
CA ARG A 60 -0.25 -2.93 8.16
C ARG A 60 -0.18 -1.59 7.43
N ILE A 61 0.70 -1.48 6.43
CA ILE A 61 1.05 -0.21 5.79
C ILE A 61 0.03 0.19 4.73
N TYR A 62 -0.44 -0.76 3.92
CA TYR A 62 -1.24 -0.47 2.74
C TYR A 62 -2.74 -0.72 2.92
N TRP A 63 -3.14 -1.36 4.03
CA TRP A 63 -4.55 -1.65 4.31
C TRP A 63 -5.05 -0.98 5.59
N LEU A 64 -4.48 -1.36 6.75
CA LEU A 64 -4.96 -0.91 8.05
C LEU A 64 -4.60 0.55 8.36
N ARG A 65 -3.33 0.94 8.16
CA ARG A 65 -2.88 2.30 8.44
C ARG A 65 -3.65 3.39 7.67
N PRO A 66 -3.93 3.25 6.36
CA PRO A 66 -4.72 4.23 5.62
C PRO A 66 -6.23 4.11 5.86
N GLY A 67 -6.68 3.09 6.62
CA GLY A 67 -8.09 2.88 6.93
C GLY A 67 -8.90 2.26 5.79
N PHE A 68 -8.25 1.57 4.84
CA PHE A 68 -8.94 0.94 3.70
C PHE A 68 -9.76 -0.29 4.12
N ASP A 69 -9.46 -0.89 5.27
CA ASP A 69 -10.31 -1.88 5.94
C ASP A 69 -11.73 -1.35 6.16
N ARG A 70 -11.86 -0.10 6.63
CA ARG A 70 -13.17 0.54 6.86
C ARG A 70 -13.88 0.88 5.56
N VAL A 71 -13.12 1.24 4.53
CA VAL A 71 -13.70 1.43 3.18
C VAL A 71 -14.24 0.10 2.66
N ALA A 72 -13.54 -1.01 2.92
CA ALA A 72 -13.94 -2.33 2.44
C ALA A 72 -15.27 -2.81 3.06
N GLU A 73 -15.57 -2.41 4.29
CA GLU A 73 -16.86 -2.70 4.94
C GLU A 73 -18.05 -2.12 4.15
N LEU A 74 -17.85 -1.00 3.45
CA LEU A 74 -18.90 -0.29 2.71
C LEU A 74 -18.82 -0.51 1.20
N ALA A 75 -17.60 -0.54 0.65
CA ALA A 75 -17.31 -0.54 -0.77
C ALA A 75 -16.04 -1.38 -1.06
N PRO A 76 -16.12 -2.71 -1.02
CA PRO A 76 -14.96 -3.60 -1.16
C PRO A 76 -14.23 -3.42 -2.50
N ALA A 77 -14.95 -3.14 -3.59
CA ALA A 77 -14.32 -2.87 -4.89
C ALA A 77 -13.48 -1.57 -4.88
N ILE A 78 -13.96 -0.52 -4.19
CA ILE A 78 -13.19 0.73 -4.04
C ILE A 78 -11.97 0.49 -3.16
N ALA A 79 -12.11 -0.29 -2.08
CA ALA A 79 -10.98 -0.61 -1.21
C ALA A 79 -9.88 -1.40 -1.94
N ALA A 80 -10.25 -2.32 -2.84
CA ALA A 80 -9.30 -3.04 -3.68
C ALA A 80 -8.51 -2.08 -4.61
N GLU A 81 -9.18 -1.14 -5.27
CA GLU A 81 -8.53 -0.12 -6.11
C GLU A 81 -7.62 0.82 -5.31
N LEU A 82 -8.04 1.20 -4.10
CA LEU A 82 -7.23 1.99 -3.18
C LEU A 82 -5.97 1.24 -2.77
N PHE A 83 -6.06 -0.06 -2.52
CA PHE A 83 -4.93 -0.90 -2.18
C PHE A 83 -3.94 -0.99 -3.34
N ASP A 84 -4.40 -1.34 -4.55
CA ASP A 84 -3.53 -1.44 -5.74
C ASP A 84 -2.86 -0.10 -6.06
N THR A 85 -3.63 0.99 -6.04
CA THR A 85 -3.08 2.35 -6.21
C THR A 85 -2.08 2.68 -5.10
N GLY A 86 -2.40 2.29 -3.85
CA GLY A 86 -1.58 2.54 -2.68
C GLY A 86 -0.24 1.82 -2.72
N VAL A 87 -0.19 0.59 -3.22
CA VAL A 87 1.05 -0.17 -3.43
C VAL A 87 1.94 0.52 -4.48
N ASN A 88 1.34 0.96 -5.59
CA ASN A 88 2.08 1.55 -6.71
C ASN A 88 2.53 3.00 -6.47
N MET A 89 1.70 3.81 -5.81
CA MET A 89 1.85 5.27 -5.72
C MET A 89 1.91 5.81 -4.29
N GLY A 90 1.68 4.97 -3.29
CA GLY A 90 1.58 5.36 -1.89
C GLY A 90 0.11 5.48 -1.41
N PRO A 91 -0.24 5.00 -0.19
CA PRO A 91 -1.61 5.05 0.30
C PRO A 91 -2.22 6.45 0.42
N GLU A 92 -1.40 7.47 0.69
CA GLU A 92 -1.86 8.86 0.77
C GLU A 92 -2.32 9.39 -0.58
N VAL A 93 -1.66 9.00 -1.67
CA VAL A 93 -2.04 9.36 -3.04
C VAL A 93 -3.37 8.70 -3.40
N ALA A 94 -3.53 7.42 -3.10
CA ALA A 94 -4.78 6.68 -3.32
C ALA A 94 -5.95 7.31 -2.55
N ALA A 95 -5.75 7.61 -1.25
CA ALA A 95 -6.75 8.28 -0.42
C ALA A 95 -7.10 9.68 -0.98
N GLY A 96 -6.09 10.44 -1.42
CA GLY A 96 -6.28 11.76 -2.02
C GLY A 96 -7.11 11.72 -3.30
N PHE A 97 -6.94 10.70 -4.15
CA PHE A 97 -7.79 10.51 -5.33
C PHE A 97 -9.24 10.24 -4.96
N LEU A 98 -9.50 9.37 -3.99
CA LEU A 98 -10.87 9.10 -3.54
C LEU A 98 -11.52 10.35 -2.94
N GLN A 99 -10.82 11.07 -2.07
CA GLN A 99 -11.35 12.30 -1.44
C GLN A 99 -11.74 13.34 -2.50
N ARG A 100 -10.91 13.53 -3.53
CA ARG A 100 -11.22 14.43 -4.65
C ARG A 100 -12.43 13.96 -5.45
N ALA A 101 -12.55 12.65 -5.69
CA ALA A 101 -13.70 12.08 -6.40
C ALA A 101 -15.00 12.28 -5.60
N LEU A 102 -14.97 12.03 -4.28
CA LEU A 102 -16.11 12.26 -3.39
C LEU A 102 -16.56 13.72 -3.41
N ASN A 103 -15.63 14.66 -3.26
CA ASN A 103 -15.96 16.10 -3.30
C ASN A 103 -16.51 16.53 -4.66
N ALA A 104 -16.00 15.99 -5.77
CA ALA A 104 -16.54 16.28 -7.10
C ALA A 104 -17.98 15.76 -7.28
N LEU A 105 -18.36 14.72 -6.54
CA LEU A 105 -19.66 14.03 -6.67
C LEU A 105 -20.66 14.38 -5.55
N ASN A 106 -20.30 15.21 -4.58
CA ASN A 106 -21.16 15.57 -3.43
C ASN A 106 -22.23 16.65 -3.73
N ARG A 107 -22.50 16.92 -5.02
CA ARG A 107 -23.45 17.94 -5.50
C ARG A 107 -23.19 19.33 -4.89
N GLY A 108 -21.93 19.76 -4.89
CA GLY A 108 -21.52 21.07 -4.39
C GLY A 108 -21.71 21.21 -2.88
N GLY A 109 -21.47 20.13 -2.14
CA GLY A 109 -21.59 20.08 -0.68
C GLY A 109 -22.99 19.78 -0.15
N SER A 110 -23.97 19.53 -1.03
CA SER A 110 -25.36 19.28 -0.63
C SER A 110 -25.55 17.93 0.06
N ASP A 111 -24.78 16.92 -0.33
CA ASP A 111 -24.86 15.57 0.25
C ASP A 111 -24.05 15.44 1.54
N TYR A 112 -22.88 16.06 1.54
CA TYR A 112 -21.95 16.16 2.66
C TYR A 112 -20.93 17.26 2.36
N ALA A 113 -20.39 17.87 3.42
CA ALA A 113 -19.31 18.86 3.28
C ALA A 113 -18.06 18.23 2.65
N ASP A 114 -17.26 19.06 1.97
CA ASP A 114 -16.01 18.61 1.35
C ASP A 114 -15.10 17.92 2.36
N VAL A 115 -14.63 16.73 1.96
CA VAL A 115 -13.64 15.96 2.70
C VAL A 115 -12.27 16.61 2.49
N PRO A 116 -11.51 16.89 3.56
CA PRO A 116 -10.14 17.40 3.41
C PRO A 116 -9.28 16.43 2.60
N VAL A 117 -8.63 16.95 1.56
CA VAL A 117 -7.75 16.15 0.70
C VAL A 117 -6.39 16.01 1.37
N ALA A 118 -5.94 14.77 1.58
CA ALA A 118 -4.62 14.47 2.09
C ALA A 118 -3.55 15.04 1.15
N ALA A 119 -2.60 15.79 1.69
CA ALA A 119 -1.40 16.17 0.97
C ALA A 119 -0.49 14.95 0.88
N ALA A 120 -0.07 14.57 -0.34
CA ALA A 120 0.86 13.47 -0.51
C ALA A 120 2.20 13.82 0.14
N SER A 121 2.51 13.17 1.25
CA SER A 121 3.86 13.12 1.79
C SER A 121 4.64 12.10 0.95
N ALA A 122 5.84 12.45 0.50
CA ALA A 122 6.66 11.54 -0.29
C ALA A 122 7.09 10.33 0.57
N MET A 123 6.34 9.23 0.53
CA MET A 123 6.90 7.90 0.80
C MET A 123 7.56 7.40 -0.49
N PRO A 124 8.71 6.72 -0.40
CA PRO A 124 9.34 6.13 -1.57
C PRO A 124 8.35 5.15 -2.23
N PRO A 125 8.30 5.12 -3.57
CA PRO A 125 7.48 4.16 -4.30
C PRO A 125 7.86 2.73 -3.90
N SER A 126 6.92 1.79 -4.06
CA SER A 126 7.26 0.36 -4.01
C SER A 126 8.50 0.12 -4.88
N PRO A 127 9.50 -0.65 -4.38
CA PRO A 127 10.66 -1.03 -5.17
C PRO A 127 10.18 -1.87 -6.36
N ARG A 128 10.11 -1.23 -7.53
CA ARG A 128 9.94 -1.95 -8.80
C ARG A 128 11.12 -2.88 -9.05
#